data_AF-A0A2W1AMF3-F1
#
_entry.id   AF-A0A2W1AMF3-F1
#
_cell.length_a   1.000
_cell.length_b   1.000
_cell.length_c   1.000
_cell.angle_alpha   90.00
_cell.angle_beta   90.00
_cell.angle_gamma   90.00
#
_symmetry.space_group_name_H-M   'P 1'
#
loop_
_entity.id
_entity.type
_entity.pdbx_description
1 polymer ?
#
loop_
_entity_poly.entity_id
_entity_poly.type
_entity_poly.pdbx_seq_one_letter_code
_entity_poly.pdbx_strand_id
1 'polypeptide(L)'
;MSFKGKILIGDSSREIEANKNRDIVANYNENLDIELIECPAPAKTTKVDWIGFAGEAIAMKQLLSLVNTQYATFCGDDDFLIPDALIDCAQYLEDSDNYVAVCGNRLEFGVKDDRVTGDITWVHLVEHTKLNAATAVSRWSAYSARAISPIYCIMRIEDWLKAYEDFEKVRLRYIGSEFLPSSIIAISGKMGYIDRLMIMHQHHEDRILDWNKVNFYSILMHSGWSNSVNNLRNVLASAIAAKDMIPLEKAEEEFDKGFWGHFSAHLTSQYASVYQNNQGHNQNFILTVCSFIRGLRDKAISTNKSSDFNLLESLLKPSHSYNQDFMSVYDLITKTDD
;
A
#
# COMPACT_ATOMS: atom_id res chain seq x y z
N MET A 1 7.21 15.40 -21.39
CA MET A 1 5.80 15.34 -21.84
C MET A 1 4.94 16.01 -20.78
N SER A 2 3.89 16.74 -21.15
CA SER A 2 2.88 17.21 -20.17
C SER A 2 1.97 16.03 -19.82
N PHE A 3 1.84 15.71 -18.52
CA PHE A 3 0.89 14.70 -18.05
C PHE A 3 -0.53 15.08 -18.51
N LYS A 4 -1.28 14.10 -19.03
CA LYS A 4 -2.64 14.31 -19.60
C LYS A 4 -3.75 13.70 -18.76
N GLY A 5 -3.41 13.09 -17.62
CA GLY A 5 -4.40 12.57 -16.70
C GLY A 5 -4.95 13.67 -15.80
N LYS A 6 -5.96 13.28 -15.02
CA LYS A 6 -6.55 14.12 -13.96
C LYS A 6 -6.04 13.66 -12.60
N ILE A 7 -5.72 14.60 -11.72
CA ILE A 7 -5.29 14.36 -10.35
C ILE A 7 -6.45 14.74 -9.43
N LEU A 8 -6.92 13.78 -8.63
CA LEU A 8 -7.95 14.00 -7.63
C LEU A 8 -7.30 13.93 -6.24
N ILE A 9 -7.42 14.98 -5.45
CA ILE A 9 -6.81 15.06 -4.11
C ILE A 9 -7.92 15.08 -3.06
N GLY A 10 -7.93 14.09 -2.16
CA GLY A 10 -8.83 14.06 -1.02
C GLY A 10 -8.19 14.73 0.19
N ASP A 11 -8.56 15.98 0.48
CA ASP A 11 -7.96 16.78 1.55
C ASP A 11 -8.75 16.69 2.86
N SER A 12 -8.16 16.06 3.87
CA SER A 12 -8.71 15.99 5.23
C SER A 12 -8.11 17.04 6.17
N SER A 13 -7.35 18.00 5.64
CA SER A 13 -6.77 19.11 6.38
C SER A 13 -7.84 20.08 6.89
N ARG A 14 -7.46 20.95 7.83
CA ARG A 14 -8.33 21.96 8.42
C ARG A 14 -7.61 23.29 8.54
N GLU A 15 -8.38 24.37 8.56
CA GLU A 15 -7.92 25.73 8.85
C GLU A 15 -6.75 26.15 7.94
N ILE A 16 -5.60 26.47 8.53
CA ILE A 16 -4.43 27.01 7.84
C ILE A 16 -3.90 26.04 6.79
N GLU A 17 -3.86 24.74 7.09
CA GLU A 17 -3.31 23.74 6.16
C GLU A 17 -4.24 23.53 4.96
N ALA A 18 -5.56 23.54 5.18
CA ALA A 18 -6.52 23.48 4.07
C ALA A 18 -6.41 24.71 3.15
N ASN A 19 -6.14 25.90 3.70
CA ASN A 19 -5.92 27.10 2.89
C ASN A 19 -4.64 26.98 2.05
N LYS A 20 -3.53 26.55 2.66
CA LYS A 20 -2.27 26.32 1.92
C LYS A 20 -2.45 25.30 0.80
N ASN A 21 -3.16 24.20 1.04
CA ASN A 21 -3.42 23.19 0.01
C ASN A 21 -4.22 23.77 -1.16
N ARG A 22 -5.24 24.61 -0.90
CA ARG A 22 -5.99 25.32 -1.95
C ARG A 22 -5.09 26.25 -2.75
N ASP A 23 -4.21 27.00 -2.09
CA ASP A 23 -3.27 27.91 -2.76
C ASP A 23 -2.27 27.15 -3.64
N ILE A 24 -1.73 26.03 -3.15
CA ILE A 24 -0.83 25.15 -3.90
C ILE A 24 -1.55 24.61 -5.15
N VAL A 25 -2.74 24.03 -5.00
CA VAL A 25 -3.51 23.49 -6.12
C VAL A 25 -3.85 24.57 -7.13
N ALA A 26 -4.23 25.77 -6.70
CA ALA A 26 -4.50 26.88 -7.59
C ALA A 26 -3.29 27.26 -8.46
N ASN A 27 -2.08 27.25 -7.88
CA ASN A 27 -0.85 27.54 -8.61
C ASN A 27 -0.51 26.46 -9.65
N TYR A 28 -0.70 25.18 -9.33
CA TYR A 28 -0.37 24.08 -10.24
C TYR A 28 -1.44 23.81 -11.31
N ASN A 29 -2.69 24.25 -11.08
CA ASN A 29 -3.79 24.10 -12.04
C ASN A 29 -3.60 24.86 -13.36
N GLU A 30 -2.62 25.76 -13.44
CA GLU A 30 -2.24 26.39 -14.71
C GLU A 30 -1.70 25.37 -15.73
N ASN A 31 -1.08 24.27 -15.25
CA ASN A 31 -0.37 23.31 -16.09
C ASN A 31 -0.82 21.85 -15.90
N LEU A 32 -1.65 21.58 -14.88
CA LEU A 32 -2.16 20.26 -14.54
C LEU A 32 -3.69 20.32 -14.35
N ASP A 33 -4.37 19.21 -14.58
CA ASP A 33 -5.80 19.05 -14.25
C ASP A 33 -5.92 18.47 -12.85
N ILE A 34 -6.09 19.34 -11.85
CA ILE A 34 -6.16 18.98 -10.43
C ILE A 34 -7.50 19.41 -9.84
N GLU A 35 -8.17 18.47 -9.19
CA GLU A 35 -9.37 18.75 -8.39
C GLU A 35 -9.11 18.39 -6.92
N LEU A 36 -9.23 19.41 -6.05
CA LEU A 36 -9.10 19.26 -4.61
C LEU A 36 -10.50 19.09 -3.99
N ILE A 37 -10.69 17.97 -3.30
CA ILE A 37 -11.95 17.57 -2.70
C ILE A 37 -11.78 17.54 -1.19
N GLU A 38 -12.59 18.33 -0.47
CA GLU A 38 -12.59 18.29 0.98
C GLU A 38 -13.21 17.00 1.50
N CYS A 39 -12.49 16.34 2.40
CA CYS A 39 -12.88 15.10 3.03
C CYS A 39 -13.05 15.24 4.56
N PRO A 40 -13.81 14.32 5.19
CA PRO A 40 -13.93 14.29 6.64
C PRO A 40 -12.58 14.03 7.33
N ALA A 41 -12.27 14.81 8.36
CA ALA A 41 -11.14 14.62 9.24
C ALA A 41 -11.60 13.92 10.53
N PRO A 42 -10.75 13.10 11.18
CA PRO A 42 -11.09 12.54 12.48
C PRO A 42 -11.27 13.67 13.49
N ALA A 43 -12.27 13.54 14.37
CA ALA A 43 -12.36 14.40 15.55
C ALA A 43 -11.12 14.13 16.42
N LYS A 44 -10.31 15.16 16.72
CA LYS A 44 -9.10 15.04 17.56
C LYS A 44 -9.46 15.03 19.04
N THR A 45 -10.28 14.08 19.50
CA THR A 45 -10.72 14.03 20.91
C THR A 45 -9.81 13.18 21.80
N THR A 46 -9.10 12.20 21.25
CA THR A 46 -8.10 11.36 21.94
C THR A 46 -6.97 10.90 21.01
N LYS A 47 -5.88 10.37 21.59
CA LYS A 47 -4.76 9.74 20.85
C LYS A 47 -5.11 8.43 20.13
N VAL A 48 -6.32 7.90 20.26
CA VAL A 48 -6.73 6.60 19.63
C VAL A 48 -7.90 6.75 18.67
N ASP A 49 -8.41 7.96 18.47
CA ASP A 49 -9.59 8.21 17.62
C ASP A 49 -9.37 7.80 16.15
N TRP A 50 -8.12 7.80 15.71
CA TRP A 50 -7.79 7.38 14.35
C TRP A 50 -7.84 5.87 14.13
N ILE A 51 -7.86 5.02 15.16
CA ILE A 51 -7.99 3.56 14.98
C ILE A 51 -9.39 3.22 14.42
N GLY A 52 -10.42 3.91 14.92
CA GLY A 52 -11.81 3.70 14.51
C GLY A 52 -12.26 4.51 13.30
N PHE A 53 -11.37 5.33 12.72
CA PHE A 53 -11.71 6.25 11.64
C PHE A 53 -10.95 5.93 10.35
N ALA A 54 -11.64 5.27 9.40
CA ALA A 54 -11.13 4.95 8.07
C ALA A 54 -11.22 6.16 7.11
N GLY A 55 -10.58 7.27 7.47
CA GLY A 55 -10.64 8.53 6.71
C GLY A 55 -10.21 8.41 5.26
N GLU A 56 -9.13 7.65 5.01
CA GLU A 56 -8.64 7.41 3.66
C GLU A 56 -9.63 6.60 2.83
N ALA A 57 -10.30 5.62 3.43
CA ALA A 57 -11.33 4.84 2.74
C ALA A 57 -12.53 5.71 2.33
N ILE A 58 -12.93 6.64 3.20
CA ILE A 58 -13.99 7.61 2.92
C ILE A 58 -13.56 8.51 1.77
N ALA A 59 -12.35 9.07 1.84
CA ALA A 59 -11.79 9.90 0.78
C ALA A 59 -11.72 9.13 -0.54
N MET A 60 -11.16 7.91 -0.55
CA MET A 60 -11.06 7.07 -1.73
C MET A 60 -12.42 6.81 -2.37
N LYS A 61 -13.46 6.44 -1.60
CA LYS A 61 -14.79 6.26 -2.17
C LYS A 61 -15.35 7.54 -2.79
N GLN A 62 -15.13 8.70 -2.16
CA GLN A 62 -15.55 9.99 -2.70
C GLN A 62 -14.81 10.32 -4.00
N LEU A 63 -13.47 10.16 -4.04
CA LEU A 63 -12.67 10.43 -5.23
C LEU A 63 -13.03 9.47 -6.38
N LEU A 64 -13.19 8.17 -6.10
CA LEU A 64 -13.57 7.17 -7.10
C LEU A 64 -14.93 7.47 -7.76
N SER A 65 -15.86 8.14 -7.06
CA SER A 65 -17.13 8.57 -7.63
C SER A 65 -17.01 9.68 -8.69
N LEU A 66 -15.86 10.35 -8.74
CA LEU A 66 -15.54 11.43 -9.68
C LEU A 66 -14.65 10.97 -10.84
N VAL A 67 -14.08 9.77 -10.76
CA VAL A 67 -13.22 9.22 -11.82
C VAL A 67 -14.07 8.89 -13.04
N ASN A 68 -13.68 9.43 -14.19
CA ASN A 68 -14.31 9.20 -15.49
C ASN A 68 -13.36 8.57 -16.52
N THR A 69 -12.16 8.18 -16.08
CA THR A 69 -11.16 7.46 -16.88
C THR A 69 -11.30 5.95 -16.69
N GLN A 70 -10.81 5.19 -17.67
CA GLN A 70 -10.86 3.72 -17.63
C GLN A 70 -9.95 3.13 -16.56
N TYR A 71 -8.83 3.79 -16.28
CA TYR A 71 -7.82 3.37 -15.33
C TYR A 71 -7.57 4.44 -14.28
N ALA A 72 -7.19 4.00 -13.08
CA ALA A 72 -6.75 4.84 -11.99
C ALA A 72 -5.66 4.15 -11.17
N THR A 73 -4.93 4.95 -10.38
CA THR A 73 -4.00 4.49 -9.35
C THR A 73 -4.11 5.38 -8.13
N PHE A 74 -3.61 4.88 -7.00
CA PHE A 74 -3.48 5.64 -5.76
C PHE A 74 -2.02 6.08 -5.55
N CYS A 75 -1.86 7.20 -4.85
CA CYS A 75 -0.58 7.77 -4.44
C CYS A 75 -0.78 8.46 -3.09
N GLY A 76 0.14 8.26 -2.13
CA GLY A 76 0.24 9.12 -0.95
C GLY A 76 0.68 10.53 -1.31
N ASP A 77 0.57 11.46 -0.36
CA ASP A 77 1.04 12.84 -0.50
C ASP A 77 2.57 12.97 -0.40
N ASP A 78 3.26 11.92 0.06
CA ASP A 78 4.71 11.77 0.17
C ASP A 78 5.30 10.74 -0.84
N ASP A 79 4.49 10.29 -1.80
CA ASP A 79 4.89 9.32 -2.83
C ASP A 79 5.06 9.99 -4.21
N PHE A 80 5.94 9.41 -5.04
CA PHE A 80 6.20 9.87 -6.40
C PHE A 80 5.86 8.78 -7.40
N LEU A 81 4.93 9.05 -8.32
CA LEU A 81 4.62 8.17 -9.45
C LEU A 81 5.46 8.52 -10.68
N ILE A 82 5.86 7.49 -11.45
CA ILE A 82 6.58 7.65 -12.71
C ILE A 82 5.59 7.55 -13.88
N PRO A 83 5.24 8.66 -14.57
CA PRO A 83 4.14 8.69 -15.52
C PRO A 83 4.27 7.68 -16.68
N ASP A 84 5.47 7.51 -17.24
CA ASP A 84 5.70 6.58 -18.35
C ASP A 84 5.43 5.13 -17.93
N ALA A 85 5.77 4.75 -16.69
CA ALA A 85 5.46 3.43 -16.16
C ALA A 85 3.96 3.22 -15.93
N LEU A 86 3.21 4.29 -15.58
CA LEU A 86 1.74 4.22 -15.48
C LEU A 86 1.10 3.90 -16.84
N ILE A 87 1.62 4.50 -17.91
CA ILE A 87 1.16 4.25 -19.28
C ILE A 87 1.46 2.80 -19.69
N ASP A 88 2.67 2.31 -19.42
CA ASP A 88 3.04 0.93 -19.70
C ASP A 88 2.15 -0.07 -18.94
N CYS A 89 1.83 0.22 -17.67
CA CYS A 89 0.91 -0.59 -16.87
C CYS A 89 -0.52 -0.59 -17.43
N ALA A 90 -1.03 0.57 -17.86
CA ALA A 90 -2.35 0.67 -18.47
C ALA A 90 -2.43 -0.09 -19.79
N GLN A 91 -1.40 0.04 -20.65
CA GLN A 91 -1.30 -0.72 -21.89
C GLN A 91 -1.27 -2.23 -21.65
N TYR A 92 -0.58 -2.69 -20.61
CA TYR A 92 -0.57 -4.11 -20.25
C TYR A 92 -1.98 -4.62 -19.90
N LEU A 93 -2.81 -3.80 -19.23
CA LEU A 93 -4.20 -4.14 -18.94
C LEU A 93 -5.05 -4.14 -20.21
N GLU A 94 -4.85 -3.20 -21.14
CA GLU A 94 -5.51 -3.19 -22.46
C GLU A 94 -5.21 -4.45 -23.28
N ASP A 95 -3.95 -4.91 -23.23
CA ASP A 95 -3.51 -6.07 -23.99
C ASP A 95 -4.04 -7.41 -23.41
N SER A 96 -4.61 -7.40 -22.19
CA SER A 96 -5.05 -8.62 -21.51
C SER A 96 -6.08 -8.38 -20.39
N ASP A 97 -7.28 -8.93 -20.58
CA ASP A 97 -8.33 -8.98 -19.54
C ASP A 97 -8.07 -10.03 -18.44
N ASN A 98 -6.96 -10.76 -18.50
CA ASN A 98 -6.63 -11.77 -17.50
C ASN A 98 -6.13 -11.19 -16.17
N TYR A 99 -5.85 -9.88 -16.14
CA TYR A 99 -5.23 -9.19 -15.02
C TYR A 99 -6.16 -8.11 -14.47
N VAL A 100 -6.28 -8.08 -13.14
CA VAL A 100 -7.08 -7.10 -12.39
C VAL A 100 -6.28 -5.82 -12.10
N ALA A 101 -4.96 -5.96 -11.98
CA ALA A 101 -4.05 -4.88 -11.66
C ALA A 101 -2.68 -5.13 -12.30
N VAL A 102 -1.94 -4.06 -12.58
CA VAL A 102 -0.53 -4.13 -13.02
C VAL A 102 0.29 -3.14 -12.21
N CYS A 103 1.46 -3.59 -11.76
CA CYS A 103 2.45 -2.70 -11.16
C CYS A 103 3.83 -2.84 -11.79
N GLY A 104 4.57 -1.74 -11.74
CA GLY A 104 6.03 -1.77 -11.83
C GLY A 104 6.66 -2.01 -10.46
N ASN A 105 7.95 -1.75 -10.39
CA ASN A 105 8.75 -1.81 -9.17
C ASN A 105 8.50 -0.58 -8.29
N ARG A 106 8.66 -0.79 -6.98
CA ARG A 106 8.59 0.24 -5.94
C ARG A 106 9.94 0.45 -5.28
N LEU A 107 10.36 1.70 -5.13
CA LEU A 107 11.46 2.08 -4.26
C LEU A 107 10.94 2.74 -2.99
N GLU A 108 11.66 2.57 -1.90
CA GLU A 108 11.58 3.41 -0.72
C GLU A 108 12.89 4.18 -0.58
N PHE A 109 12.84 5.43 -0.11
CA PHE A 109 14.05 6.22 0.10
C PHE A 109 13.92 7.13 1.31
N GLY A 110 15.04 7.45 1.95
CA GLY A 110 15.10 8.39 3.06
C GLY A 110 15.91 9.62 2.71
N VAL A 111 15.41 10.78 3.14
CA VAL A 111 16.10 12.06 2.99
C VAL A 111 16.82 12.39 4.29
N LYS A 112 18.00 13.00 4.16
CA LYS A 112 18.82 13.41 5.30
C LYS A 112 18.02 14.30 6.27
N ASP A 113 18.21 14.05 7.56
CA ASP A 113 17.56 14.79 8.65
C ASP A 113 16.02 14.79 8.58
N ASP A 114 15.42 13.76 7.97
CA ASP A 114 13.96 13.57 7.83
C ASP A 114 13.23 14.74 7.11
N ARG A 115 13.93 15.44 6.22
CA ARG A 115 13.38 16.58 5.49
C ARG A 115 12.50 16.14 4.31
N VAL A 116 11.70 17.08 3.81
CA VAL A 116 10.92 16.90 2.57
C VAL A 116 11.84 16.86 1.35
N THR A 117 12.85 17.74 1.29
CA THR A 117 13.88 17.79 0.24
C THR A 117 15.29 17.80 0.86
N GLY A 118 16.27 17.36 0.07
CA GLY A 118 17.67 17.27 0.45
C GLY A 118 18.34 15.99 -0.05
N ASP A 119 19.52 15.69 0.49
CA ASP A 119 20.29 14.51 0.10
C ASP A 119 19.52 13.22 0.40
N ILE A 120 19.32 12.39 -0.63
CA ILE A 120 18.84 11.02 -0.42
C ILE A 120 19.98 10.20 0.20
N THR A 121 19.72 9.61 1.37
CA THR A 121 20.73 8.91 2.18
C THR A 121 20.71 7.40 1.99
N TRP A 122 19.56 6.85 1.59
CA TRP A 122 19.40 5.43 1.30
C TRP A 122 18.22 5.22 0.34
N VAL A 123 18.29 4.11 -0.40
CA VAL A 123 17.21 3.63 -1.28
C VAL A 123 17.08 2.12 -1.10
N HIS A 124 15.85 1.62 -1.10
CA HIS A 124 15.53 0.20 -1.00
C HIS A 124 14.53 -0.21 -2.08
N LEU A 125 14.82 -1.30 -2.79
CA LEU A 125 13.87 -1.92 -3.71
C LEU A 125 12.89 -2.81 -2.95
N VAL A 126 11.61 -2.47 -2.99
CA VAL A 126 10.56 -3.24 -2.35
C VAL A 126 10.12 -4.37 -3.27
N GLU A 127 10.39 -5.60 -2.85
CA GLU A 127 9.94 -6.77 -3.60
C GLU A 127 8.43 -6.97 -3.44
N HIS A 128 7.69 -6.85 -4.55
CA HIS A 128 6.26 -7.13 -4.56
C HIS A 128 5.95 -8.60 -4.27
N THR A 129 4.90 -8.82 -3.50
CA THR A 129 4.26 -10.14 -3.40
C THR A 129 3.68 -10.49 -4.77
N LYS A 130 4.07 -11.62 -5.36
CA LYS A 130 3.55 -12.06 -6.66
C LYS A 130 2.16 -12.68 -6.50
N LEU A 131 1.15 -11.98 -7.01
CA LEU A 131 -0.27 -12.32 -6.91
C LEU A 131 -0.84 -12.75 -8.27
N ASN A 132 -0.11 -13.59 -9.00
CA ASN A 132 -0.48 -14.08 -10.33
C ASN A 132 -0.94 -15.55 -10.34
N ALA A 133 -1.13 -16.15 -9.16
CA ALA A 133 -1.64 -17.52 -9.02
C ALA A 133 -3.05 -17.65 -9.62
N ALA A 134 -3.42 -18.86 -10.06
CA ALA A 134 -4.69 -19.11 -10.73
C ALA A 134 -5.90 -18.97 -9.80
N THR A 135 -5.79 -19.44 -8.56
CA THR A 135 -6.89 -19.46 -7.58
C THR A 135 -6.86 -18.26 -6.65
N ALA A 136 -8.03 -17.81 -6.20
CA ALA A 136 -8.19 -16.78 -5.20
C ALA A 136 -7.56 -17.18 -3.86
N VAL A 137 -7.72 -18.43 -3.41
CA VAL A 137 -7.10 -18.94 -2.18
C VAL A 137 -5.58 -18.77 -2.21
N SER A 138 -4.92 -19.10 -3.33
CA SER A 138 -3.46 -18.96 -3.42
C SER A 138 -3.02 -17.50 -3.45
N ARG A 139 -3.78 -16.61 -4.10
CA ARG A 139 -3.48 -15.17 -4.09
C ARG A 139 -3.73 -14.55 -2.71
N TRP A 140 -4.83 -14.92 -2.04
CA TRP A 140 -5.11 -14.53 -0.67
C TRP A 140 -3.98 -14.97 0.28
N SER A 141 -3.60 -16.25 0.25
CA SER A 141 -2.54 -16.79 1.10
C SER A 141 -1.20 -16.06 0.89
N ALA A 142 -0.86 -15.75 -0.37
CA ALA A 142 0.33 -14.98 -0.69
C ALA A 142 0.24 -13.54 -0.15
N TYR A 143 -0.89 -12.86 -0.37
CA TYR A 143 -1.12 -11.49 0.11
C TYR A 143 -1.09 -11.44 1.64
N SER A 144 -1.87 -12.26 2.34
CA SER A 144 -1.95 -12.23 3.80
C SER A 144 -0.63 -12.58 4.49
N ALA A 145 0.31 -13.25 3.81
CA ALA A 145 1.62 -13.56 4.38
C ALA A 145 2.59 -12.36 4.40
N ARG A 146 2.41 -11.36 3.53
CA ARG A 146 3.33 -10.21 3.39
C ARG A 146 2.64 -8.85 3.49
N ALA A 147 1.34 -8.80 3.22
CA ALA A 147 0.45 -7.63 3.21
C ALA A 147 1.02 -6.39 2.48
N ILE A 148 1.80 -6.60 1.41
CA ILE A 148 2.25 -5.51 0.55
C ILE A 148 1.06 -5.06 -0.29
N SER A 149 0.65 -3.82 -0.08
CA SER A 149 -0.60 -3.26 -0.60
C SER A 149 -0.59 -3.13 -2.13
N PRO A 150 -1.53 -3.77 -2.84
CA PRO A 150 -1.70 -3.63 -4.28
C PRO A 150 -2.48 -2.36 -4.67
N ILE A 151 -2.92 -1.51 -3.72
CA ILE A 151 -3.66 -0.27 -4.06
C ILE A 151 -2.80 0.71 -4.88
N TYR A 152 -1.48 0.64 -4.79
CA TYR A 152 -0.56 1.46 -5.58
C TYR A 152 -0.40 0.99 -7.04
N CYS A 153 -1.18 -0.01 -7.47
CA CYS A 153 -1.13 -0.54 -8.83
C CYS A 153 -2.10 0.20 -9.75
N ILE A 154 -1.85 0.17 -11.06
CA ILE A 154 -2.87 0.58 -12.04
C ILE A 154 -3.95 -0.49 -12.07
N MET A 155 -5.21 -0.08 -12.00
CA MET A 155 -6.39 -0.95 -12.12
C MET A 155 -7.47 -0.29 -12.96
N ARG A 156 -8.38 -1.11 -13.51
CA ARG A 156 -9.61 -0.61 -14.12
C ARG A 156 -10.49 0.03 -13.04
N ILE A 157 -11.27 1.05 -13.41
CA ILE A 157 -12.11 1.76 -12.45
C ILE A 157 -13.17 0.86 -11.79
N GLU A 158 -13.69 -0.13 -12.50
CA GLU A 158 -14.63 -1.12 -11.96
C GLU A 158 -14.03 -1.99 -10.84
N ASP A 159 -12.75 -2.34 -10.96
CA ASP A 159 -12.02 -3.09 -9.94
C ASP A 159 -11.74 -2.22 -8.70
N TRP A 160 -11.42 -0.94 -8.90
CA TRP A 160 -11.30 0.05 -7.82
C TRP A 160 -12.61 0.22 -7.04
N LEU A 161 -13.73 0.41 -7.75
CA LEU A 161 -15.05 0.58 -7.13
C LEU A 161 -15.42 -0.65 -6.30
N LYS A 162 -15.14 -1.85 -6.82
CA LYS A 162 -15.37 -3.10 -6.10
C LYS A 162 -14.48 -3.24 -4.85
N ALA A 163 -13.22 -2.82 -4.91
CA ALA A 163 -12.31 -2.90 -3.78
C ALA A 163 -12.79 -2.08 -2.57
N TYR A 164 -13.46 -0.95 -2.81
CA TYR A 164 -13.97 -0.05 -1.76
C TYR A 164 -15.47 -0.16 -1.50
N GLU A 165 -16.18 -1.11 -2.13
CA GLU A 165 -17.64 -1.26 -1.99
C GLU A 165 -18.07 -1.45 -0.53
N ASP A 166 -17.32 -2.28 0.21
CA ASP A 166 -17.70 -2.78 1.53
C ASP A 166 -16.99 -2.08 2.72
N PHE A 167 -16.19 -1.03 2.48
CA PHE A 167 -15.37 -0.42 3.54
C PHE A 167 -16.19 0.08 4.75
N GLU A 168 -17.44 0.52 4.54
CA GLU A 168 -18.32 1.02 5.61
C GLU A 168 -18.68 -0.06 6.64
N LYS A 169 -18.60 -1.35 6.25
CA LYS A 169 -18.81 -2.52 7.12
C LYS A 169 -17.56 -2.80 7.97
N VAL A 170 -16.39 -2.31 7.58
CA VAL A 170 -15.09 -2.58 8.19
C VAL A 170 -14.41 -1.27 8.55
N ARG A 171 -14.86 -0.63 9.64
CA ARG A 171 -14.52 0.77 9.94
C ARG A 171 -13.16 1.00 10.62
N LEU A 172 -12.52 -0.06 11.11
CA LEU A 172 -11.18 0.05 11.68
C LEU A 172 -10.20 0.51 10.59
N ARG A 173 -9.51 1.63 10.79
CA ARG A 173 -8.69 2.31 9.77
C ARG A 173 -7.77 1.36 9.02
N TYR A 174 -6.94 0.59 9.73
CA TYR A 174 -6.05 -0.36 9.07
C TYR A 174 -6.81 -1.41 8.24
N ILE A 175 -7.81 -2.03 8.87
CA ILE A 175 -8.52 -3.15 8.26
C ILE A 175 -9.36 -2.68 7.07
N GLY A 176 -10.03 -1.54 7.21
CA GLY A 176 -10.96 -0.98 6.22
C GLY A 176 -10.30 -0.17 5.12
N SER A 177 -9.34 0.69 5.46
CA SER A 177 -8.74 1.62 4.48
C SER A 177 -7.75 0.95 3.55
N GLU A 178 -7.06 -0.10 4.01
CA GLU A 178 -5.98 -0.72 3.24
C GLU A 178 -6.10 -2.24 3.16
N PHE A 179 -6.27 -2.95 4.28
CA PHE A 179 -6.23 -4.41 4.26
C PHE A 179 -7.38 -5.03 3.47
N LEU A 180 -8.62 -4.56 3.69
CA LEU A 180 -9.82 -5.00 2.96
C LEU A 180 -9.71 -4.76 1.44
N PRO A 181 -9.53 -3.52 0.95
CA PRO A 181 -9.46 -3.28 -0.50
C PRO A 181 -8.31 -4.05 -1.14
N SER A 182 -7.14 -4.09 -0.50
CA SER A 182 -5.99 -4.88 -0.94
C SER A 182 -6.31 -6.38 -1.08
N SER A 183 -7.01 -6.93 -0.10
CA SER A 183 -7.43 -8.33 -0.11
C SER A 183 -8.42 -8.60 -1.24
N ILE A 184 -9.39 -7.71 -1.46
CA ILE A 184 -10.35 -7.81 -2.55
C ILE A 184 -9.63 -7.78 -3.91
N ILE A 185 -8.64 -6.91 -4.10
CA ILE A 185 -7.82 -6.86 -5.32
C ILE A 185 -7.11 -8.20 -5.52
N ALA A 186 -6.39 -8.68 -4.50
CA ALA A 186 -5.67 -9.95 -4.56
C ALA A 186 -6.60 -11.14 -4.88
N ILE A 187 -7.80 -11.18 -4.30
CA ILE A 187 -8.79 -12.23 -4.53
C ILE A 187 -9.43 -12.11 -5.92
N SER A 188 -9.67 -10.90 -6.40
CA SER A 188 -10.48 -10.65 -7.60
C SER A 188 -9.84 -11.13 -8.90
N GLY A 189 -8.51 -11.14 -9.01
CA GLY A 189 -7.83 -11.59 -10.22
C GLY A 189 -6.32 -11.63 -10.12
N LYS A 190 -5.66 -11.98 -11.21
CA LYS A 190 -4.19 -12.01 -11.28
C LYS A 190 -3.64 -10.59 -11.36
N MET A 191 -2.47 -10.39 -10.78
CA MET A 191 -1.69 -9.17 -10.99
C MET A 191 -0.59 -9.37 -12.04
N GLY A 192 -0.45 -8.38 -12.92
CA GLY A 192 0.66 -8.26 -13.86
C GLY A 192 1.81 -7.48 -13.23
N TYR A 193 3.02 -7.70 -13.74
CA TYR A 193 4.22 -7.03 -13.26
C TYR A 193 5.08 -6.62 -14.45
N ILE A 194 5.46 -5.35 -14.52
CA ILE A 194 6.37 -4.83 -15.54
C ILE A 194 7.72 -4.47 -14.91
N ASP A 195 8.79 -4.58 -15.69
CA ASP A 195 10.14 -4.25 -15.24
C ASP A 195 10.46 -2.76 -15.45
N ARG A 196 9.68 -1.90 -14.79
CA ARG A 196 9.83 -0.42 -14.79
C ARG A 196 9.74 0.10 -13.38
N LEU A 197 10.41 1.20 -13.05
CA LEU A 197 10.18 1.86 -11.77
C LEU A 197 8.88 2.64 -11.88
N MET A 198 7.90 2.32 -11.04
CA MET A 198 6.56 2.92 -11.10
C MET A 198 6.30 3.91 -9.98
N ILE A 199 6.81 3.63 -8.77
CA ILE A 199 6.55 4.45 -7.59
C ILE A 199 7.77 4.52 -6.67
N MET A 200 8.00 5.69 -6.09
CA MET A 200 9.02 5.93 -5.08
C MET A 200 8.37 6.52 -3.83
N HIS A 201 8.50 5.82 -2.70
CA HIS A 201 7.92 6.22 -1.43
C HIS A 201 8.97 6.94 -0.60
N GLN A 202 8.68 8.17 -0.19
CA GLN A 202 9.54 8.86 0.76
C GLN A 202 9.32 8.33 2.17
N HIS A 203 10.43 8.12 2.89
CA HIS A 203 10.39 7.57 4.23
C HIS A 203 10.56 8.69 5.27
N HIS A 204 9.46 9.13 5.88
CA HIS A 204 9.43 10.01 7.07
C HIS A 204 9.49 9.28 8.44
N GLU A 205 10.13 9.84 9.45
CA GLU A 205 10.10 9.30 10.83
C GLU A 205 8.75 9.56 11.51
N ASP A 206 8.07 10.67 11.17
CA ASP A 206 6.77 11.03 11.74
C ASP A 206 5.55 10.61 10.92
N ARG A 207 5.57 9.39 10.36
CA ARG A 207 4.38 8.87 9.67
C ARG A 207 3.18 8.76 10.62
N ILE A 208 2.00 9.10 10.10
CA ILE A 208 0.73 8.86 10.78
C ILE A 208 0.49 7.35 10.98
N LEU A 209 0.84 6.55 9.97
CA LEU A 209 0.85 5.09 10.03
C LEU A 209 2.27 4.60 10.32
N ASP A 210 2.72 4.80 11.56
CA ASP A 210 3.87 4.07 12.09
C ASP A 210 3.35 2.87 12.89
N TRP A 211 3.68 1.68 12.41
CA TRP A 211 3.38 0.41 13.07
C TRP A 211 3.99 0.31 14.47
N ASN A 212 4.98 1.14 14.80
CA ASN A 212 5.52 1.25 16.15
C ASN A 212 4.70 2.20 17.04
N LYS A 213 3.90 3.11 16.46
CA LYS A 213 3.03 4.05 17.19
C LYS A 213 1.60 3.52 17.35
N VAL A 214 1.03 2.84 16.36
CA VAL A 214 -0.26 2.13 16.46
C VAL A 214 0.00 0.62 16.50
N ASN A 215 0.02 0.06 17.71
CA ASN A 215 0.21 -1.38 17.85
C ASN A 215 -1.09 -2.16 17.56
N PHE A 216 -0.97 -3.33 16.93
CA PHE A 216 -2.06 -4.27 16.64
C PHE A 216 -2.80 -4.68 17.91
N TYR A 217 -2.13 -4.65 19.05
CA TYR A 217 -2.76 -4.86 20.36
C TYR A 217 -3.85 -3.81 20.63
N SER A 218 -3.59 -2.53 20.34
CA SER A 218 -4.59 -1.46 20.51
C SER A 218 -5.77 -1.64 19.55
N ILE A 219 -5.51 -2.12 18.32
CA ILE A 219 -6.57 -2.45 17.36
C ILE A 219 -7.44 -3.60 17.87
N LEU A 220 -6.82 -4.65 18.43
CA LEU A 220 -7.50 -5.80 19.04
C LEU A 220 -8.39 -5.39 20.22
N MET A 221 -7.94 -4.42 21.03
CA MET A 221 -8.67 -3.90 22.18
C MET A 221 -9.77 -2.88 21.82
N HIS A 222 -9.82 -2.43 20.56
CA HIS A 222 -10.81 -1.45 20.12
C HIS A 222 -12.22 -2.06 20.09
N SER A 223 -13.24 -1.31 20.53
CA SER A 223 -14.63 -1.79 20.59
C SER A 223 -15.20 -2.24 19.23
N GLY A 224 -14.70 -1.64 18.15
CA GLY A 224 -15.05 -1.99 16.77
C GLY A 224 -14.36 -3.26 16.21
N TRP A 225 -13.46 -3.89 16.96
CA TRP A 225 -12.68 -5.05 16.51
C TRP A 225 -13.56 -6.21 16.05
N SER A 226 -14.38 -6.76 16.95
CA SER A 226 -15.18 -7.96 16.68
C SER A 226 -16.05 -7.80 15.44
N ASN A 227 -16.79 -6.68 15.36
CA ASN A 227 -17.65 -6.40 14.21
C ASN A 227 -16.85 -6.24 12.91
N SER A 228 -15.73 -5.52 12.94
CA SER A 228 -14.92 -5.28 11.73
C SER A 228 -14.29 -6.58 11.21
N VAL A 229 -13.79 -7.43 12.09
CA VAL A 229 -13.18 -8.72 11.70
C VAL A 229 -14.22 -9.71 11.22
N ASN A 230 -15.39 -9.79 11.86
CA ASN A 230 -16.48 -10.64 11.38
C ASN A 230 -16.98 -10.18 10.00
N ASN A 231 -17.11 -8.88 9.78
CA ASN A 231 -17.50 -8.35 8.48
C ASN A 231 -16.42 -8.59 7.42
N LEU A 232 -15.14 -8.37 7.76
CA LEU A 232 -14.01 -8.69 6.87
C LEU A 232 -14.04 -10.17 6.46
N ARG A 233 -14.18 -11.07 7.44
CA ARG A 233 -14.28 -12.53 7.21
C ARG A 233 -15.39 -12.85 6.23
N ASN A 234 -16.60 -12.36 6.48
CA ASN A 234 -17.76 -12.63 5.63
C ASN A 234 -17.55 -12.13 4.20
N VAL A 235 -17.02 -10.92 4.04
CA VAL A 235 -16.77 -10.31 2.73
C VAL A 235 -15.70 -11.10 1.96
N LEU A 236 -14.55 -11.37 2.57
CA LEU A 236 -13.43 -12.03 1.90
C LEU A 236 -13.69 -13.52 1.67
N ALA A 237 -14.27 -14.25 2.63
CA ALA A 237 -14.62 -15.65 2.45
C ALA A 237 -15.68 -15.83 1.34
N SER A 238 -16.68 -14.95 1.27
CA SER A 238 -17.66 -14.97 0.19
C SER A 238 -17.01 -14.71 -1.17
N ALA A 239 -16.09 -13.73 -1.25
CA ALA A 239 -15.35 -13.43 -2.48
C ALA A 239 -14.47 -14.61 -2.93
N ILE A 240 -13.77 -15.28 -2.00
CA ILE A 240 -12.98 -16.48 -2.28
C ILE A 240 -13.88 -17.62 -2.76
N ALA A 241 -14.96 -17.91 -2.03
CA ALA A 241 -15.90 -18.99 -2.35
C ALA A 241 -16.48 -18.82 -3.76
N ALA A 242 -16.91 -17.60 -4.10
CA ALA A 242 -17.45 -17.28 -5.40
C ALA A 242 -16.39 -17.40 -6.51
N LYS A 243 -15.17 -16.90 -6.28
CA LYS A 243 -14.11 -16.88 -7.31
C LYS A 243 -13.55 -18.27 -7.62
N ASP A 244 -13.35 -19.10 -6.60
CA ASP A 244 -12.78 -20.44 -6.75
C ASP A 244 -13.85 -21.55 -6.85
N MET A 245 -15.14 -21.18 -6.77
CA MET A 245 -16.28 -22.12 -6.76
C MET A 245 -16.14 -23.21 -5.69
N ILE A 246 -15.72 -22.81 -4.48
CA ILE A 246 -15.60 -23.70 -3.32
C ILE A 246 -16.71 -23.43 -2.30
N PRO A 247 -17.07 -24.41 -1.44
CA PRO A 247 -18.01 -24.19 -0.35
C PRO A 247 -17.57 -23.04 0.55
N LEU A 248 -18.53 -22.24 1.04
CA LEU A 248 -18.26 -21.09 1.90
C LEU A 248 -17.46 -21.46 3.15
N GLU A 249 -17.80 -22.56 3.81
CA GLU A 249 -17.08 -23.08 4.99
C GLU A 249 -15.59 -23.32 4.71
N LYS A 250 -15.25 -23.79 3.51
CA LYS A 250 -13.84 -23.97 3.12
C LYS A 250 -13.16 -22.63 2.86
N ALA A 251 -13.85 -21.68 2.22
CA ALA A 251 -13.30 -20.35 1.97
C ALA A 251 -13.07 -19.58 3.27
N GLU A 252 -13.97 -19.75 4.24
CA GLU A 252 -13.86 -19.26 5.59
C GLU A 252 -12.63 -19.81 6.31
N GLU A 253 -12.38 -21.13 6.22
CA GLU A 253 -11.17 -21.74 6.79
C GLU A 253 -9.88 -21.16 6.17
N GLU A 254 -9.85 -20.97 4.85
CA GLU A 254 -8.70 -20.36 4.16
C GLU A 254 -8.51 -18.88 4.52
N PHE A 255 -9.61 -18.13 4.69
CA PHE A 255 -9.56 -16.78 5.25
C PHE A 255 -8.96 -16.79 6.65
N ASP A 256 -9.49 -17.62 7.55
CA ASP A 256 -9.10 -17.68 8.96
C ASP A 256 -7.60 -18.02 9.09
N LYS A 257 -7.11 -18.98 8.30
CA LYS A 257 -5.67 -19.33 8.21
C LYS A 257 -4.81 -18.12 7.84
N GLY A 258 -5.16 -17.43 6.75
CA GLY A 258 -4.40 -16.28 6.25
C GLY A 258 -4.40 -15.10 7.21
N PHE A 259 -5.59 -14.74 7.72
CA PHE A 259 -5.77 -13.61 8.62
C PHE A 259 -5.10 -13.85 9.98
N TRP A 260 -5.24 -15.04 10.54
CA TRP A 260 -4.57 -15.40 11.80
C TRP A 260 -3.04 -15.37 11.67
N GLY A 261 -2.50 -15.93 10.57
CA GLY A 261 -1.08 -15.89 10.27
C GLY A 261 -0.55 -14.45 10.19
N HIS A 262 -1.23 -13.60 9.42
CA HIS A 262 -0.93 -12.18 9.29
C HIS A 262 -0.90 -11.46 10.65
N PHE A 263 -2.01 -11.53 11.38
CA PHE A 263 -2.20 -10.77 12.60
C PHE A 263 -1.24 -11.21 13.71
N SER A 264 -1.02 -12.53 13.85
CA SER A 264 -0.09 -13.08 14.84
C SER A 264 1.37 -12.71 14.56
N ALA A 265 1.79 -12.68 13.29
CA ALA A 265 3.13 -12.26 12.91
C ALA A 265 3.39 -10.79 13.29
N HIS A 266 2.44 -9.90 13.01
CA HIS A 266 2.55 -8.49 13.38
C HIS A 266 2.53 -8.25 14.89
N LEU A 267 1.63 -8.91 15.64
CA LEU A 267 1.63 -8.87 17.10
C LEU A 267 2.98 -9.31 17.68
N THR A 268 3.54 -10.41 17.17
CA THR A 268 4.84 -10.92 17.62
C THR A 268 5.97 -9.94 17.32
N SER A 269 5.98 -9.37 16.11
CA SER A 269 7.01 -8.40 15.71
C SER A 269 6.95 -7.13 16.55
N GLN A 270 5.76 -6.62 16.83
CA GLN A 270 5.59 -5.42 17.65
C GLN A 270 5.92 -5.68 19.12
N TYR A 271 5.58 -6.85 19.65
CA TYR A 271 6.00 -7.25 20.99
C TYR A 271 7.54 -7.25 21.09
N ALA A 272 8.22 -7.83 20.11
CA ALA A 272 9.68 -7.84 20.06
C ALA A 272 10.27 -6.42 19.94
N SER A 273 9.71 -5.55 19.09
CA SER A 273 10.23 -4.18 18.92
C SER A 273 10.10 -3.34 20.20
N VAL A 274 9.00 -3.50 20.94
CA VAL A 274 8.74 -2.73 22.18
C VAL A 274 9.51 -3.29 23.38
N TYR A 275 9.53 -4.60 23.56
CA TYR A 275 9.99 -5.22 24.81
C TYR A 275 11.32 -5.97 24.71
N GLN A 276 11.74 -6.41 23.52
CA GLN A 276 12.97 -7.21 23.35
C GLN A 276 14.16 -6.37 22.86
N ASN A 277 13.95 -5.26 22.14
CA ASN A 277 15.04 -4.36 21.75
C ASN A 277 15.73 -3.66 22.94
N ASN A 278 15.16 -3.72 24.15
CA ASN A 278 15.79 -3.26 25.40
C ASN A 278 16.62 -4.34 26.12
N GLN A 279 16.65 -5.57 25.60
CA GLN A 279 17.42 -6.69 26.13
C GLN A 279 18.33 -7.14 25.00
N GLY A 280 19.56 -6.65 24.94
CA GLY A 280 20.45 -6.75 23.78
C GLY A 280 20.88 -8.15 23.32
N HIS A 281 19.95 -9.01 22.90
CA HIS A 281 20.16 -10.33 22.31
C HIS A 281 19.01 -10.66 21.33
N ASN A 282 19.31 -10.55 20.03
CA ASN A 282 18.37 -10.85 18.95
C ASN A 282 18.53 -12.31 18.50
N GLN A 283 17.71 -13.23 19.03
CA GLN A 283 17.73 -14.66 18.62
C GLN A 283 16.39 -15.22 18.12
N ASN A 284 15.26 -14.51 18.22
CA ASN A 284 13.95 -15.15 18.01
C ASN A 284 13.20 -14.81 16.71
N PHE A 285 13.71 -13.92 15.85
CA PHE A 285 13.10 -13.71 14.52
C PHE A 285 13.30 -14.91 13.57
N ILE A 286 14.38 -15.67 13.78
CA ILE A 286 14.71 -16.85 12.95
C ILE A 286 13.76 -18.02 13.26
N LEU A 287 13.27 -18.18 14.49
CA LEU A 287 12.51 -19.38 14.87
C LEU A 287 11.04 -19.36 14.42
N THR A 288 10.38 -18.19 14.41
CA THR A 288 8.97 -18.07 13.97
C THR A 288 8.85 -18.09 12.44
N VAL A 289 9.87 -17.60 11.75
CA VAL A 289 9.96 -17.66 10.28
C VAL A 289 10.39 -19.06 9.82
N CYS A 290 11.31 -19.74 10.53
CA CYS A 290 11.74 -21.10 10.14
C CYS A 290 10.69 -22.20 10.32
N SER A 291 9.76 -22.10 11.27
CA SER A 291 8.68 -23.08 11.44
C SER A 291 7.64 -22.98 10.32
N PHE A 292 7.39 -21.77 9.80
CA PHE A 292 6.50 -21.54 8.66
C PHE A 292 7.20 -21.81 7.31
N ILE A 293 8.48 -21.43 7.18
CA ILE A 293 9.29 -21.74 6.00
C ILE A 293 9.43 -23.25 5.82
N ARG A 294 9.55 -24.07 6.88
CA ARG A 294 9.59 -25.54 6.74
C ARG A 294 8.33 -26.14 6.11
N GLY A 295 7.17 -25.49 6.24
CA GLY A 295 5.93 -25.89 5.56
C GLY A 295 5.82 -25.43 4.10
N LEU A 296 6.63 -24.43 3.70
CA LEU A 296 6.65 -23.86 2.34
C LEU A 296 7.93 -24.18 1.57
N ARG A 297 8.83 -24.99 2.16
CA ARG A 297 10.18 -25.32 1.65
C ARG A 297 10.18 -26.33 0.49
N ASP A 298 9.20 -26.24 -0.39
CA ASP A 298 9.31 -26.75 -1.76
C ASP A 298 9.10 -25.66 -2.83
N LYS A 299 8.81 -24.39 -2.47
CA LYS A 299 8.70 -23.29 -3.46
C LYS A 299 8.82 -21.91 -2.82
N ALA A 300 10.06 -21.43 -2.63
CA ALA A 300 10.47 -20.01 -2.72
C ALA A 300 11.86 -19.84 -2.07
N ILE A 301 12.87 -19.72 -2.92
CA ILE A 301 14.19 -19.20 -2.55
C ILE A 301 14.14 -17.70 -2.83
N SER A 302 14.16 -16.87 -1.78
CA SER A 302 14.77 -15.53 -1.79
C SER A 302 14.34 -14.78 -0.52
N THR A 303 15.28 -14.63 0.42
CA THR A 303 15.38 -13.42 1.25
C THR A 303 16.81 -13.35 1.77
N ASN A 304 17.67 -12.67 1.02
CA ASN A 304 18.87 -12.06 1.60
C ASN A 304 18.52 -10.61 1.92
N LYS A 305 18.58 -10.26 3.21
CA LYS A 305 18.74 -8.87 3.65
C LYS A 305 20.16 -8.46 3.29
N SER A 306 20.37 -7.77 2.16
CA SER A 306 21.51 -6.88 1.99
C SER A 306 21.05 -5.45 2.26
N SER A 307 21.75 -4.78 3.17
CA SER A 307 21.72 -3.34 3.32
C SER A 307 22.35 -2.72 2.07
N ASP A 308 21.54 -2.40 1.07
CA ASP A 308 22.00 -1.88 -0.21
C ASP A 308 22.34 -0.38 -0.14
N PHE A 309 23.35 -0.01 0.64
CA PHE A 309 24.04 1.28 0.41
C PHE A 309 24.54 1.40 -1.04
N ASN A 310 24.72 0.27 -1.74
CA ASN A 310 25.12 0.21 -3.15
C ASN A 310 23.96 0.48 -4.14
N LEU A 311 22.69 0.35 -3.74
CA LEU A 311 21.58 0.55 -4.70
C LEU A 311 21.44 2.02 -5.09
N LEU A 312 21.61 2.95 -4.17
CA LEU A 312 21.62 4.37 -4.50
C LEU A 312 22.75 4.70 -5.50
N GLU A 313 23.98 4.26 -5.20
CA GLU A 313 25.13 4.47 -6.09
C GLU A 313 24.94 3.81 -7.47
N SER A 314 24.25 2.66 -7.54
CA SER A 314 23.97 1.99 -8.80
C SER A 314 22.90 2.71 -9.60
N LEU A 315 21.81 3.17 -8.96
CA LEU A 315 20.71 3.91 -9.58
C LEU A 315 21.16 5.24 -10.18
N LEU A 316 22.20 5.87 -9.62
CA LEU A 316 22.79 7.11 -10.16
C LEU A 316 23.60 6.89 -11.46
N LYS A 317 23.95 5.64 -11.81
CA LYS A 317 24.69 5.34 -13.03
C LYS A 317 23.74 5.28 -14.23
N PRO A 318 24.03 5.97 -15.35
CA PRO A 318 23.21 5.91 -16.56
C PRO A 318 22.99 4.52 -17.14
N SER A 319 23.83 3.54 -16.77
CA SER A 319 23.71 2.15 -17.20
C SER A 319 22.67 1.33 -16.43
N HIS A 320 22.17 1.82 -15.29
CA HIS A 320 21.16 1.10 -14.51
C HIS A 320 19.80 1.16 -15.21
N SER A 321 19.07 0.05 -15.26
CA SER A 321 17.80 -0.06 -15.99
C SER A 321 16.76 0.97 -15.53
N TYR A 322 16.72 1.27 -14.23
CA TYR A 322 15.82 2.28 -13.65
C TYR A 322 16.42 3.69 -13.54
N ASN A 323 17.62 3.97 -14.06
CA ASN A 323 18.26 5.28 -13.89
C ASN A 323 17.37 6.42 -14.39
N GLN A 324 16.83 6.31 -15.60
CA GLN A 324 16.01 7.36 -16.19
C GLN A 324 14.78 7.69 -15.34
N ASP A 325 14.06 6.65 -14.89
CA ASP A 325 12.89 6.80 -14.04
C ASP A 325 13.28 7.41 -12.68
N PHE A 326 14.35 6.90 -12.05
CA PHE A 326 14.86 7.35 -10.74
C PHE A 326 15.34 8.80 -10.74
N MET A 327 16.08 9.22 -11.77
CA MET A 327 16.68 10.55 -11.83
C MET A 327 15.61 11.66 -11.87
N SER A 328 14.41 11.39 -12.38
CA SER A 328 13.32 12.36 -12.40
C SER A 328 12.88 12.80 -10.99
N VAL A 329 12.84 11.85 -10.05
CA VAL A 329 12.50 12.10 -8.64
C VAL A 329 13.74 12.54 -7.85
N TYR A 330 14.89 11.91 -8.09
CA TYR A 330 16.15 12.27 -7.43
C TYR A 330 16.47 13.75 -7.61
N ASP A 331 16.38 14.25 -8.84
CA ASP A 331 16.61 15.66 -9.14
C ASP A 331 15.61 16.58 -8.44
N LEU A 332 14.33 16.20 -8.36
CA LEU A 332 13.30 16.99 -7.69
C LEU A 332 13.55 17.09 -6.18
N ILE A 333 13.95 15.98 -5.56
CA ILE A 333 14.19 15.90 -4.12
C ILE A 333 15.50 16.58 -3.72
N THR A 334 16.54 16.48 -4.54
CA THR A 334 17.90 16.95 -4.19
C THR A 334 18.22 18.36 -4.66
N LYS A 335 17.45 18.93 -5.60
CA LYS A 335 17.57 20.34 -5.96
C LYS A 335 17.08 21.18 -4.78
N THR A 336 17.97 21.97 -4.20
CA THR A 336 17.58 23.06 -3.30
C THR A 336 16.93 24.16 -4.13
N ASP A 337 15.79 24.67 -3.67
CA ASP A 337 15.28 25.95 -4.14
C ASP A 337 16.35 27.02 -3.80
N ASP A 338 17.13 27.43 -4.80
CA ASP A 338 18.03 28.60 -4.72
C ASP A 338 17.24 29.91 -4.82
#